data_AF-A0A1Q9K757-F1
#
_entry.id   AF-A0A1Q9K757-F1
#
_cell.length_a   1.000
_cell.length_b   1.000
_cell.length_c   1.000
_cell.angle_alpha   90.00
_cell.angle_beta   90.00
_cell.angle_gamma   90.00
#
_symmetry.space_group_name_H-M   'P 1'
#
loop_
_entity.id
_entity.type
_entity.pdbx_description
1 polymer ?
#
loop_
_entity_poly.entity_id
_entity_poly.type
_entity_poly.pdbx_seq_one_letter_code
_entity_poly.pdbx_strand_id
1 'polypeptide(L)'
;MYYEAIRKGIFRKRPNRFLAHVEIDGKEEICHVKNTGRCKELLIPGTTVYVQEHDNPKRKTRFSLIAVEKGHRLINMDSQAPNQAVEEWIQNGNFFRELSFLKREKTYGSSRFDLYAEYGKQKAFIEVKGVTLEEDGIARFPDAPTERGIKHIEELIHCHQNGYEAYLFFVIQMKGITHFEPNRRTHPAFGDALQKAQSAGVHIQALDCIITPDTMQIDQEIPVILS
;
A
#
# COMPACT_ATOMS: atom_id res chain seq x y z
N MET A 1 -7.21 -5.37 -9.35
CA MET A 1 -6.52 -4.60 -10.41
C MET A 1 -5.62 -5.49 -11.27
N TYR A 2 -5.33 -5.09 -12.52
CA TYR A 2 -4.54 -5.84 -13.50
C TYR A 2 -3.44 -4.98 -14.14
N TYR A 3 -2.28 -5.58 -14.40
CA TYR A 3 -1.15 -4.99 -15.10
C TYR A 3 -0.94 -5.72 -16.43
N GLU A 4 -0.92 -4.96 -17.52
CA GLU A 4 -0.68 -5.49 -18.86
C GLU A 4 0.80 -5.71 -19.16
N ALA A 5 1.12 -6.57 -20.13
CA ALA A 5 2.46 -6.73 -20.70
C ALA A 5 3.58 -6.92 -19.67
N ILE A 6 3.36 -7.80 -18.69
CA ILE A 6 4.35 -8.12 -17.67
C ILE A 6 5.48 -8.95 -18.26
N ARG A 7 6.72 -8.56 -17.93
CA ARG A 7 7.95 -9.27 -18.25
C ARG A 7 8.67 -9.64 -16.98
N LYS A 8 9.21 -10.86 -16.94
CA LYS A 8 10.10 -11.32 -15.87
C LYS A 8 11.51 -10.80 -16.15
N GLY A 9 12.21 -10.41 -15.09
CA GLY A 9 13.60 -9.97 -15.16
C GLY A 9 14.36 -10.22 -13.87
N ILE A 10 15.65 -9.92 -13.90
CA ILE A 10 16.56 -10.05 -12.76
C ILE A 10 17.01 -8.67 -12.32
N PHE A 11 16.71 -8.29 -11.08
CA PHE A 11 17.15 -7.01 -10.53
C PHE A 11 18.67 -6.96 -10.43
N ARG A 12 19.28 -5.87 -10.90
CA ARG A 12 20.73 -5.65 -10.85
C ARG A 12 21.12 -4.62 -9.81
N LYS A 13 20.55 -3.41 -9.89
CA LYS A 13 20.86 -2.31 -8.97
C LYS A 13 19.79 -1.24 -8.99
N ARG A 14 19.71 -0.46 -7.91
CA ARG A 14 18.82 0.71 -7.79
C ARG A 14 19.66 1.97 -7.56
N PRO A 15 20.08 2.68 -8.63
CA PRO A 15 20.95 3.85 -8.50
C PRO A 15 20.31 5.01 -7.72
N ASN A 16 18.98 5.13 -7.73
CA ASN A 16 18.26 6.11 -6.94
C ASN A 16 16.81 5.65 -6.66
N ARG A 17 16.05 6.43 -5.88
CA ARG A 17 14.69 6.03 -5.45
C ARG A 17 13.68 5.83 -6.59
N PHE A 18 13.94 6.33 -7.80
CA PHE A 18 13.00 6.29 -8.92
C PHE A 18 13.40 5.33 -10.06
N LEU A 19 14.63 4.81 -10.05
CA LEU A 19 15.17 4.00 -11.15
C LEU A 19 15.79 2.71 -10.63
N ALA A 20 15.57 1.62 -11.36
CA ALA A 20 16.21 0.33 -11.18
C ALA A 20 16.76 -0.17 -12.52
N HIS A 21 17.89 -0.86 -12.48
CA HIS A 21 18.44 -1.60 -13.60
C HIS A 21 17.99 -3.05 -13.45
N VAL A 22 17.35 -3.58 -14.48
CA VAL A 22 16.79 -4.93 -14.51
C VAL A 22 17.25 -5.60 -15.79
N GLU A 23 17.75 -6.82 -15.70
CA GLU A 23 18.02 -7.63 -16.89
C GLU A 23 16.74 -8.30 -17.36
N ILE A 24 16.34 -8.03 -18.59
CA ILE A 24 15.14 -8.56 -19.25
C ILE A 24 15.59 -9.14 -20.58
N ASP A 25 15.32 -10.42 -20.83
CA ASP A 25 15.73 -11.14 -22.04
C ASP A 25 17.22 -10.96 -22.41
N GLY A 26 18.09 -10.99 -21.39
CA GLY A 26 19.54 -10.85 -21.55
C GLY A 26 20.04 -9.43 -21.79
N LYS A 27 19.19 -8.40 -21.68
CA LYS A 27 19.56 -6.98 -21.82
C LYS A 27 19.29 -6.22 -20.53
N GLU A 28 20.22 -5.36 -20.13
CA GLU A 28 20.01 -4.45 -19.01
C GLU A 28 19.12 -3.27 -19.44
N GLU A 29 17.97 -3.13 -18.79
CA GLU A 29 16.96 -2.12 -19.04
C GLU A 29 16.77 -1.22 -17.82
N ILE A 30 16.51 0.06 -18.06
CA ILE A 30 16.21 1.03 -17.00
C ILE A 30 14.70 1.05 -16.76
N CYS A 31 14.31 0.64 -15.55
CA CYS A 31 12.93 0.57 -15.10
C CYS A 31 12.61 1.71 -14.13
N HIS A 32 11.40 2.27 -14.22
CA HIS A 32 10.89 3.16 -13.19
C HIS A 32 10.47 2.38 -11.95
N VAL A 33 10.90 2.81 -10.77
CA VAL A 33 10.46 2.25 -9.49
C VAL A 33 9.30 3.08 -8.96
N LYS A 34 8.10 2.48 -8.94
CA LYS A 34 6.86 3.08 -8.43
C LYS A 34 6.76 3.06 -6.90
N ASN A 35 7.89 3.10 -6.20
CA ASN A 35 7.98 3.08 -4.75
C ASN A 35 9.13 3.98 -4.31
N THR A 36 8.86 4.98 -3.48
CA THR A 36 9.89 5.90 -2.99
C THR A 36 10.55 5.45 -1.69
N GLY A 37 10.03 4.39 -1.07
CA GLY A 37 10.56 3.77 0.14
C GLY A 37 11.93 3.13 -0.09
N ARG A 38 12.54 2.66 1.00
CA ARG A 38 13.92 2.14 0.96
C ARG A 38 14.02 0.83 0.18
N CYS A 39 13.02 -0.05 0.33
CA CYS A 39 12.92 -1.33 -0.38
C CYS A 39 14.21 -2.17 -0.33
N LYS A 40 15.01 -2.06 0.75
CA LYS A 40 16.36 -2.66 0.81
C LYS A 40 16.29 -4.17 0.95
N GLU A 41 15.29 -4.65 1.66
CA GLU A 41 15.00 -6.07 1.85
C GLU A 41 14.33 -6.72 0.63
N LEU A 42 13.87 -5.90 -0.33
CA LEU A 42 13.16 -6.33 -1.53
C LEU A 42 14.08 -6.34 -2.75
N LEU A 43 14.77 -5.24 -2.98
CA LEU A 43 15.58 -4.99 -4.18
C LEU A 43 17.03 -5.41 -3.93
N ILE A 44 17.23 -6.72 -3.78
CA ILE A 44 18.54 -7.37 -3.62
C ILE A 44 19.03 -7.82 -5.00
N PRO A 45 20.28 -7.49 -5.40
CA PRO A 45 20.83 -7.93 -6.69
C PRO A 45 20.69 -9.45 -6.90
N GLY A 46 20.20 -9.85 -8.06
CA GLY A 46 19.94 -11.25 -8.41
C GLY A 46 18.49 -11.71 -8.15
N THR A 47 17.69 -10.92 -7.43
CA THR A 47 16.28 -11.25 -7.19
C THR A 47 15.44 -11.13 -8.47
N THR A 48 14.51 -12.07 -8.66
CA THR A 48 13.49 -12.00 -9.70
C THR A 48 12.55 -10.82 -9.46
N VAL A 49 12.31 -10.05 -10.52
CA VAL A 49 11.32 -8.97 -10.54
C VAL A 49 10.39 -9.13 -11.74
N TYR A 50 9.22 -8.52 -11.62
CA TYR A 50 8.23 -8.42 -12.67
C TYR A 50 8.05 -6.94 -13.02
N VAL A 51 8.19 -6.63 -14.30
CA VAL A 51 8.10 -5.27 -14.81
C VAL A 51 6.97 -5.17 -15.83
N GLN A 52 6.24 -4.06 -15.80
CA GLN A 52 5.27 -3.73 -16.82
C GLN A 52 5.97 -3.00 -17.96
N GLU A 53 5.78 -3.51 -19.17
CA GLU A 53 6.20 -2.85 -20.40
C GLU A 53 5.15 -1.82 -20.83
N HIS A 54 5.62 -0.67 -21.30
CA HIS A 54 4.77 0.41 -21.79
C HIS A 54 5.20 0.85 -23.18
N ASP A 55 4.25 0.79 -24.12
CA ASP A 55 4.41 1.32 -25.46
C ASP A 55 3.90 2.77 -25.52
N ASN A 56 4.59 3.67 -24.81
CA ASN A 56 4.27 5.10 -24.83
C ASN A 56 5.56 5.92 -25.02
N PRO A 57 5.74 6.57 -26.18
CA PRO A 57 6.96 7.30 -26.51
C PRO A 57 7.20 8.53 -25.63
N LYS A 58 6.19 9.01 -24.88
CA LYS A 58 6.34 10.14 -23.96
C LYS A 58 7.00 9.74 -22.63
N ARG A 59 7.10 8.45 -22.33
CA ARG A 59 7.69 7.97 -21.08
C ARG A 59 9.20 8.03 -21.14
N LYS A 60 9.82 8.41 -20.02
CA LYS A 60 11.28 8.35 -19.86
C LYS A 60 11.83 6.93 -19.77
N THR A 61 11.02 5.99 -19.28
CA THR A 61 11.36 4.57 -19.19
C THR A 61 10.27 3.73 -19.84
N ARG A 62 10.68 2.74 -20.64
CA ARG A 62 9.78 1.73 -21.24
C ARG A 62 9.17 0.83 -20.18
N PHE A 63 9.89 0.56 -19.10
CA PHE A 63 9.45 -0.39 -18.07
C PHE A 63 9.16 0.29 -16.73
N SER A 64 8.22 -0.28 -15.97
CA SER A 64 7.98 0.02 -14.55
C SER A 64 8.14 -1.25 -13.73
N LEU A 65 8.86 -1.22 -12.62
CA LEU A 65 8.93 -2.34 -11.67
C LEU A 65 7.60 -2.44 -10.92
N ILE A 66 6.96 -3.61 -11.01
CA ILE A 66 5.63 -3.89 -10.44
C ILE A 66 5.72 -4.80 -9.23
N ALA A 67 6.45 -5.91 -9.33
CA ALA A 67 6.54 -6.89 -8.26
C ALA A 67 7.94 -7.49 -8.13
N VAL A 68 8.20 -8.08 -6.96
CA VAL A 68 9.50 -8.66 -6.60
C VAL A 68 9.31 -9.93 -5.79
N GLU A 69 10.13 -10.95 -6.07
CA GLU A 69 10.15 -12.19 -5.29
C GLU A 69 10.99 -11.99 -4.02
N LYS A 70 10.44 -12.35 -2.86
CA LYS A 70 11.17 -12.38 -1.58
C LYS A 70 10.98 -13.75 -0.94
N GLY A 71 11.98 -14.61 -1.05
CA GLY A 71 11.84 -16.02 -0.67
C GLY A 71 10.74 -16.69 -1.49
N HIS A 72 9.70 -17.19 -0.83
CA HIS A 72 8.54 -17.81 -1.49
C HIS A 72 7.39 -16.82 -1.77
N ARG A 73 7.54 -15.54 -1.43
CA ARG A 73 6.48 -14.54 -1.56
C ARG A 73 6.68 -13.70 -2.80
N LEU A 74 5.56 -13.28 -3.39
CA LEU A 74 5.52 -12.21 -4.38
C LEU A 74 4.97 -10.95 -3.70
N ILE A 75 5.71 -9.85 -3.82
CA ILE A 75 5.38 -8.58 -3.21
C ILE A 75 5.12 -7.57 -4.32
N ASN A 76 3.93 -6.97 -4.34
CA ASN A 76 3.65 -5.84 -5.21
C ASN A 76 4.34 -4.60 -4.65
N MET A 77 5.04 -3.87 -5.51
CA MET A 77 5.82 -2.68 -5.17
C MET A 77 5.19 -1.38 -5.65
N ASP A 78 4.09 -1.42 -6.39
CA ASP A 78 3.43 -0.22 -6.87
C ASP A 78 2.76 0.49 -5.69
N SER A 79 3.31 1.64 -5.27
CA SER A 79 2.79 2.36 -4.09
C SER A 79 1.44 3.04 -4.36
N GLN A 80 0.95 3.04 -5.60
CA GLN A 80 -0.38 3.57 -5.95
C GLN A 80 -1.45 2.48 -5.97
N ALA A 81 -1.04 1.21 -6.07
CA ALA A 81 -1.93 0.05 -6.11
C ALA A 81 -2.86 -0.07 -4.88
N PRO A 82 -2.41 0.17 -3.64
CA PRO A 82 -3.26 0.08 -2.45
C PRO A 82 -4.57 0.86 -2.55
N ASN A 83 -4.51 2.12 -2.99
CA ASN A 83 -5.70 2.97 -3.05
C ASN A 83 -6.71 2.45 -4.08
N GLN A 84 -6.22 1.99 -5.24
CA GLN A 84 -7.06 1.38 -6.26
C GLN A 84 -7.64 0.05 -5.77
N ALA A 85 -6.85 -0.77 -5.09
CA ALA A 85 -7.31 -2.05 -4.57
C ALA A 85 -8.43 -1.88 -3.54
N VAL A 86 -8.31 -0.90 -2.62
CA VAL A 86 -9.37 -0.59 -1.63
C VAL A 86 -10.62 -0.04 -2.32
N GLU A 87 -10.47 0.84 -3.31
CA GLU A 87 -11.60 1.37 -4.08
C GLU A 87 -12.37 0.25 -4.79
N GLU A 88 -11.68 -0.60 -5.56
CA GLU A 88 -12.28 -1.74 -6.26
C GLU A 88 -12.93 -2.72 -5.28
N TRP A 89 -12.28 -3.00 -4.15
CA TRP A 89 -12.80 -3.90 -3.12
C TRP A 89 -14.10 -3.37 -2.49
N ILE A 90 -14.17 -2.07 -2.19
CA ILE A 90 -15.38 -1.41 -1.67
C ILE A 90 -16.49 -1.39 -2.73
N GLN A 91 -16.18 -1.04 -3.98
CA GLN A 91 -17.15 -0.99 -5.08
C GLN A 91 -17.78 -2.36 -5.37
N ASN A 92 -17.02 -3.44 -5.17
CA ASN A 92 -17.51 -4.81 -5.31
C ASN A 92 -18.38 -5.28 -4.12
N GLY A 93 -18.72 -4.39 -3.17
CA GLY A 93 -19.66 -4.66 -2.08
C GLY A 93 -19.08 -5.41 -0.89
N ASN A 94 -17.74 -5.49 -0.77
CA ASN A 94 -17.09 -6.31 0.26
C ASN A 94 -17.03 -5.65 1.65
N PHE A 95 -17.28 -4.35 1.76
CA PHE A 95 -17.09 -3.61 3.01
C PHE A 95 -18.33 -2.86 3.46
N PHE A 96 -18.77 -1.86 2.70
CA PHE A 96 -19.97 -1.10 3.03
C PHE A 96 -21.21 -1.74 2.41
N ARG A 97 -22.19 -2.05 3.26
CA ARG A 97 -23.55 -2.34 2.82
C ARG A 97 -24.21 -1.04 2.38
N GLU A 98 -25.00 -1.07 1.31
CA GLU A 98 -25.75 0.09 0.80
C GLU A 98 -24.85 1.28 0.44
N LEU A 99 -23.68 1.01 -0.16
CA LEU A 99 -22.81 2.05 -0.72
C LEU A 99 -23.56 2.84 -1.79
N SER A 100 -23.69 4.16 -1.58
CA SER A 100 -24.39 5.06 -2.49
C SER A 100 -23.44 6.02 -3.20
N PHE A 101 -22.28 6.32 -2.61
CA PHE A 101 -21.29 7.21 -3.20
C PHE A 101 -19.87 6.82 -2.75
N LEU A 102 -18.91 6.86 -3.69
CA LEU A 102 -17.49 6.69 -3.42
C LEU A 102 -16.69 7.68 -4.26
N LYS A 103 -15.72 8.35 -3.63
CA LYS A 103 -14.88 9.35 -4.29
C LYS A 103 -13.44 9.31 -3.77
N ARG A 104 -12.48 9.36 -4.69
CA ARG A 104 -11.05 9.50 -4.37
C ARG A 104 -10.66 10.93 -3.97
N GLU A 105 -9.57 11.03 -3.23
CA GLU A 105 -8.84 12.26 -2.94
C GLU A 105 -9.72 13.39 -2.36
N LYS A 106 -10.50 13.08 -1.32
CA LYS A 106 -11.39 14.06 -0.69
C LYS A 106 -10.65 14.82 0.43
N THR A 107 -10.67 16.15 0.32
CA THR A 107 -10.13 17.03 1.37
C THR A 107 -11.06 17.12 2.57
N TYR A 108 -10.48 17.07 3.76
CA TYR A 108 -11.10 17.39 5.05
C TYR A 108 -10.09 18.12 5.93
N GLY A 109 -10.50 19.25 6.52
CA GLY A 109 -9.60 20.09 7.31
C GLY A 109 -8.33 20.43 6.53
N SER A 110 -7.17 20.05 7.08
CA SER A 110 -5.86 20.30 6.48
C SER A 110 -5.26 19.09 5.74
N SER A 111 -6.04 18.02 5.56
CA SER A 111 -5.62 16.75 4.99
C SER A 111 -6.46 16.36 3.78
N ARG A 112 -5.88 15.52 2.92
CA ARG A 112 -6.56 14.93 1.77
C ARG A 112 -6.52 13.41 1.92
N PHE A 113 -7.67 12.84 2.24
CA PHE A 113 -7.85 11.41 2.43
C PHE A 113 -7.99 10.69 1.10
N ASP A 114 -7.58 9.43 1.08
CA ASP A 114 -7.53 8.63 -0.13
C ASP A 114 -8.93 8.36 -0.70
N LEU A 115 -9.91 8.07 0.16
CA LEU A 115 -11.30 7.84 -0.22
C LEU A 115 -12.28 8.53 0.73
N TYR A 116 -13.44 8.87 0.19
CA TYR A 116 -14.65 9.27 0.91
C TYR A 116 -15.82 8.43 0.43
N ALA A 117 -16.61 7.91 1.37
CA ALA A 117 -17.76 7.06 1.08
C ALA A 117 -19.04 7.60 1.75
N GLU A 118 -20.18 7.43 1.09
CA GLU A 118 -21.50 7.53 1.70
C GLU A 118 -22.19 6.17 1.57
N TYR A 119 -22.74 5.67 2.68
CA TYR A 119 -23.39 4.36 2.73
C TYR A 119 -24.49 4.36 3.80
N GLY A 120 -25.68 3.87 3.45
CA GLY A 120 -26.87 4.02 4.29
C GLY A 120 -27.09 5.49 4.71
N LYS A 121 -26.95 5.79 6.01
CA LYS A 121 -27.02 7.16 6.57
C LYS A 121 -25.66 7.73 7.02
N GLN A 122 -24.58 6.98 6.79
CA GLN A 122 -23.25 7.30 7.27
C GLN A 122 -22.37 7.90 6.18
N LYS A 123 -21.35 8.63 6.62
CA LYS A 123 -20.31 9.22 5.78
C LYS A 123 -18.96 8.84 6.37
N ALA A 124 -18.04 8.38 5.53
CA ALA A 124 -16.74 7.92 5.96
C ALA A 124 -15.58 8.61 5.26
N PHE A 125 -14.53 8.89 6.02
CA PHE A 125 -13.20 9.18 5.48
C PHE A 125 -12.30 7.98 5.67
N ILE A 126 -11.52 7.69 4.63
CA ILE A 126 -10.69 6.49 4.56
C ILE A 126 -9.29 6.89 4.12
N GLU A 127 -8.32 6.55 4.96
CA GLU A 127 -6.89 6.64 4.64
C GLU A 127 -6.35 5.24 4.34
N VAL A 128 -5.49 5.13 3.34
CA VAL A 128 -4.88 3.87 2.90
C VAL A 128 -3.37 3.98 3.02
N LYS A 129 -2.75 2.95 3.60
CA LYS A 129 -1.30 2.79 3.70
C LYS A 129 -0.89 1.49 3.04
N GLY A 130 -0.03 1.58 2.02
CA GLY A 130 0.64 0.42 1.45
C GLY A 130 1.70 -0.12 2.41
N VAL A 131 1.72 -1.44 2.60
CA VAL A 131 2.66 -2.13 3.48
C VAL A 131 3.40 -3.20 2.70
N THR A 132 4.71 -3.00 2.56
CA THR A 132 5.62 -3.94 1.88
C THR A 132 6.74 -4.44 2.80
N LEU A 133 6.91 -3.84 3.98
CA LEU A 133 7.88 -4.28 4.96
C LEU A 133 7.32 -5.49 5.71
N GLU A 134 8.07 -6.58 5.64
CA GLU A 134 7.76 -7.84 6.31
C GLU A 134 9.05 -8.40 6.92
N GLU A 135 8.98 -8.91 8.15
CA GLU A 135 10.02 -9.73 8.77
C GLU A 135 9.34 -10.85 9.55
N ASP A 136 9.76 -12.10 9.32
CA ASP A 136 9.28 -13.31 10.02
C ASP A 136 7.76 -13.54 9.96
N GLY A 137 7.15 -13.24 8.83
CA GLY A 137 5.71 -13.37 8.58
C GLY A 137 4.88 -12.24 9.18
N ILE A 138 5.50 -11.18 9.70
CA ILE A 138 4.85 -10.04 10.33
C ILE A 138 4.99 -8.82 9.42
N ALA A 139 3.87 -8.19 9.08
CA ALA A 139 3.88 -6.94 8.30
C ALA A 139 4.01 -5.74 9.22
N ARG A 140 4.82 -4.75 8.82
CA ARG A 140 5.10 -3.56 9.65
C ARG A 140 5.00 -2.27 8.87
N PHE A 141 4.50 -1.23 9.52
CA PHE A 141 4.52 0.14 8.98
C PHE A 141 4.82 1.17 10.08
N PRO A 142 5.65 2.20 9.82
CA PRO A 142 6.28 2.52 8.54
C PRO A 142 7.67 1.88 8.33
N ASP A 143 8.19 1.92 7.10
CA ASP A 143 9.57 1.53 6.75
C ASP A 143 10.60 2.67 6.91
N ALA A 144 10.11 3.90 7.12
CA ALA A 144 10.88 5.09 7.48
C ALA A 144 10.02 6.03 8.36
N PRO A 145 10.63 6.92 9.17
CA PRO A 145 9.86 7.90 9.96
C PRO A 145 8.88 8.72 9.11
N THR A 146 7.67 8.97 9.63
CA THR A 146 6.56 9.59 8.88
C THR A 146 5.71 10.52 9.75
N GLU A 147 6.15 11.77 9.89
CA GLU A 147 5.36 12.82 10.57
C GLU A 147 4.03 13.09 9.86
N ARG A 148 4.04 12.99 8.52
CA ARG A 148 2.82 13.12 7.72
C ARG A 148 1.80 12.03 8.05
N GLY A 149 2.26 10.80 8.32
CA GLY A 149 1.39 9.71 8.74
C GLY A 149 0.70 10.02 10.06
N ILE A 150 1.44 10.54 11.06
CA ILE A 150 0.87 10.96 12.34
C ILE A 150 -0.16 12.07 12.14
N LYS A 151 0.15 13.10 11.33
CA LYS A 151 -0.80 14.18 11.03
C LYS A 151 -2.11 13.65 10.44
N HIS A 152 -2.04 12.69 9.52
CA HIS A 152 -3.24 12.10 8.92
C HIS A 152 -4.06 11.29 9.95
N ILE A 153 -3.40 10.59 10.88
CA ILE A 153 -4.06 9.87 11.97
C ILE A 153 -4.82 10.83 12.89
N GLU A 154 -4.19 11.93 13.30
CA GLU A 154 -4.85 12.95 14.14
C GLU A 154 -6.07 13.58 13.43
N GLU A 155 -5.99 13.80 12.12
CA GLU A 155 -7.14 14.29 11.35
C GLU A 155 -8.25 13.25 11.20
N LEU A 156 -7.95 11.94 11.17
CA LEU A 156 -8.99 10.90 11.24
C LEU A 156 -9.72 10.91 12.57
N ILE A 157 -9.00 11.15 13.67
CA ILE A 157 -9.62 11.33 15.00
C ILE A 157 -10.58 12.53 14.96
N HIS A 158 -10.16 13.66 14.39
CA HIS A 158 -11.02 14.83 14.24
C HIS A 158 -12.23 14.56 13.32
N CYS A 159 -12.06 13.83 12.22
CA CYS A 159 -13.18 13.39 11.37
C CYS A 159 -14.21 12.64 12.21
N HIS A 160 -13.74 11.68 13.01
CA HIS A 160 -14.62 10.86 13.83
C HIS A 160 -15.40 11.67 14.86
N GLN A 161 -14.70 12.56 15.57
CA GLN A 161 -15.32 13.47 16.55
C GLN A 161 -16.37 14.40 15.93
N ASN A 162 -16.26 14.70 14.64
CA ASN A 162 -17.21 15.51 13.89
C ASN A 162 -18.34 14.69 13.24
N GLY A 163 -18.52 13.43 13.66
CA GLY A 163 -19.65 12.59 13.28
C GLY A 163 -19.47 11.83 11.96
N TYR A 164 -18.24 11.76 11.43
CA TYR A 164 -17.92 10.85 10.32
C TYR A 164 -17.46 9.51 10.86
N GLU A 165 -17.63 8.44 10.09
CA GLU A 165 -16.88 7.22 10.29
C GLU A 165 -15.46 7.43 9.75
N ALA A 166 -14.46 6.85 10.42
CA ALA A 166 -13.05 7.06 10.09
C ALA A 166 -12.35 5.72 10.02
N TYR A 167 -11.75 5.42 8.87
CA TYR A 167 -11.06 4.16 8.61
C TYR A 167 -9.61 4.40 8.21
N LEU A 168 -8.71 3.60 8.76
CA LEU A 168 -7.33 3.51 8.36
C LEU A 168 -7.03 2.07 7.92
N PHE A 169 -6.82 1.88 6.62
CA PHE A 169 -6.46 0.59 6.04
C PHE A 169 -4.95 0.47 5.85
N PHE A 170 -4.39 -0.60 6.38
CA PHE A 170 -3.06 -1.09 6.01
C PHE A 170 -3.21 -2.19 4.96
N VAL A 171 -2.94 -1.85 3.71
CA VAL A 171 -3.00 -2.80 2.59
C VAL A 171 -1.64 -3.46 2.43
N ILE A 172 -1.59 -4.73 2.79
CA ILE A 172 -0.38 -5.52 2.78
C ILE A 172 -0.23 -6.16 1.41
N GLN A 173 0.76 -5.68 0.67
CA GLN A 173 0.94 -5.96 -0.75
C GLN A 173 1.57 -7.34 -1.01
N MET A 174 1.19 -8.34 -0.22
CA MET A 174 1.65 -9.73 -0.27
C MET A 174 0.71 -10.65 0.52
N LYS A 175 0.81 -11.96 0.25
CA LYS A 175 0.03 -13.00 0.96
C LYS A 175 0.86 -13.71 2.02
N GLY A 176 0.18 -14.32 2.99
CA GLY A 176 0.76 -15.23 3.99
C GLY A 176 1.25 -14.53 5.26
N ILE A 177 0.65 -13.39 5.60
CA ILE A 177 1.04 -12.60 6.77
C ILE A 177 0.24 -13.06 7.97
N THR A 178 0.92 -13.17 9.11
CA THR A 178 0.34 -13.62 10.38
C THR A 178 -0.45 -12.50 11.04
N HIS A 179 0.16 -11.32 11.16
CA HIS A 179 -0.47 -10.10 11.66
C HIS A 179 0.26 -8.86 11.17
N PHE A 180 -0.38 -7.72 11.37
CA PHE A 180 0.20 -6.40 11.22
C PHE A 180 0.50 -5.78 12.59
N GLU A 181 1.63 -5.08 12.70
CA GLU A 181 1.97 -4.26 13.88
C GLU A 181 2.66 -2.94 13.47
N PRO A 182 2.55 -1.88 14.28
CA PRO A 182 3.32 -0.66 14.04
C PRO A 182 4.82 -0.94 14.16
N ASN A 183 5.60 -0.39 13.24
CA ASN A 183 7.06 -0.47 13.30
C ASN A 183 7.61 0.50 14.37
N ARG A 184 7.46 0.13 15.64
CA ARG A 184 7.97 0.94 16.77
C ARG A 184 9.49 1.10 16.75
N ARG A 185 10.24 0.16 16.15
CA ARG A 185 11.70 0.30 15.91
C ARG A 185 12.03 1.50 15.02
N THR A 186 11.18 1.78 14.02
CA THR A 186 11.41 2.86 13.05
C THR A 186 10.79 4.18 13.51
N HIS A 187 9.57 4.15 14.05
CA HIS A 187 8.87 5.36 14.47
C HIS A 187 7.91 5.08 15.65
N PRO A 188 8.39 5.12 16.91
CA PRO A 188 7.57 4.85 18.09
C PRO A 188 6.29 5.70 18.16
N ALA A 189 6.42 7.01 17.89
CA ALA A 189 5.31 7.96 17.93
C ALA A 189 4.18 7.62 16.94
N PHE A 190 4.48 6.93 15.83
CA PHE A 190 3.45 6.44 14.93
C PHE A 190 2.60 5.32 15.56
N GLY A 191 3.23 4.41 16.31
CA GLY A 191 2.52 3.38 17.07
C GLY A 191 1.64 3.99 18.17
N ASP A 192 2.13 5.02 18.86
CA ASP A 192 1.35 5.73 19.88
C ASP A 192 0.14 6.46 19.27
N ALA A 193 0.32 7.09 18.11
CA ALA A 193 -0.77 7.71 17.36
C ALA A 193 -1.84 6.69 16.94
N LEU A 194 -1.45 5.47 16.52
CA LEU A 194 -2.42 4.42 16.19
C LEU A 194 -3.22 3.95 17.40
N GLN A 195 -2.57 3.73 18.55
CA GLN A 195 -3.29 3.37 19.79
C GLN A 195 -4.27 4.47 20.20
N LYS A 196 -3.85 5.73 20.09
CA LYS A 196 -4.72 6.89 20.36
C LYS A 196 -5.91 6.91 19.41
N ALA A 197 -5.70 6.66 18.12
CA ALA A 197 -6.76 6.64 17.12
C ALA A 197 -7.79 5.52 17.35
N GLN A 198 -7.32 4.31 17.66
CA GLN A 198 -8.20 3.20 18.02
C GLN A 198 -9.03 3.56 19.27
N SER A 199 -8.40 4.11 20.29
CA SER A 199 -9.08 4.53 21.52
C SER A 199 -10.11 5.64 21.30
N ALA A 200 -9.90 6.47 20.26
CA ALA A 200 -10.80 7.54 19.87
C ALA A 200 -11.93 7.08 18.94
N GLY A 201 -11.98 5.80 18.54
CA GLY A 201 -13.04 5.25 17.68
C GLY A 201 -12.71 5.17 16.18
N VAL A 202 -11.47 5.43 15.78
CA VAL A 202 -11.02 5.19 14.40
C VAL A 202 -10.88 3.69 14.17
N HIS A 203 -11.50 3.18 13.11
CA HIS A 203 -11.38 1.78 12.71
C HIS A 203 -10.03 1.55 12.02
N ILE A 204 -9.20 0.68 12.59
CA ILE A 204 -7.89 0.33 12.04
C ILE A 204 -7.94 -1.11 11.57
N GLN A 205 -7.69 -1.33 10.28
CA GLN A 205 -7.77 -2.65 9.68
C GLN A 205 -6.53 -2.93 8.84
N ALA A 206 -6.12 -4.19 8.81
CA ALA A 206 -5.05 -4.67 7.94
C ALA A 206 -5.62 -5.70 6.96
N LEU A 207 -5.37 -5.49 5.67
CA LEU A 207 -5.91 -6.32 4.60
C LEU A 207 -4.73 -6.91 3.82
N ASP A 208 -4.63 -8.23 3.75
CA ASP A 208 -3.64 -8.87 2.89
C ASP A 208 -4.13 -8.99 1.45
N CYS A 209 -3.21 -9.28 0.54
CA CYS A 209 -3.49 -9.34 -0.89
C CYS A 209 -2.96 -10.61 -1.53
N ILE A 210 -3.76 -11.19 -2.42
CA ILE A 210 -3.28 -12.18 -3.39
C ILE A 210 -2.55 -11.42 -4.51
N ILE A 211 -1.29 -11.79 -4.74
CA ILE A 211 -0.41 -11.17 -5.74
C ILE A 211 -0.01 -12.20 -6.77
N THR A 212 -0.22 -11.89 -8.03
CA THR A 212 0.40 -12.57 -9.18
C THR A 212 1.35 -11.59 -9.88
N PRO A 213 2.15 -12.03 -10.87
CA PRO A 213 2.99 -11.11 -11.66
C PRO A 213 2.23 -9.91 -12.25
N ASP A 214 0.96 -10.10 -12.57
CA ASP A 214 0.08 -9.22 -13.31
C ASP A 214 -1.17 -8.77 -12.55
N THR A 215 -1.39 -9.21 -11.31
CA THR A 215 -2.55 -8.80 -10.51
C THR A 215 -2.21 -8.51 -9.06
N MET A 216 -3.04 -7.66 -8.47
CA MET A 216 -3.15 -7.48 -7.03
C MET A 216 -4.64 -7.41 -6.68
N GLN A 217 -5.04 -8.17 -5.67
CA GLN A 217 -6.41 -8.18 -5.17
C GLN A 217 -6.40 -8.31 -3.64
N ILE A 218 -7.19 -7.46 -2.96
CA ILE A 218 -7.47 -7.62 -1.54
C ILE A 218 -8.19 -8.96 -1.32
N ASP A 219 -7.70 -9.73 -0.36
CA ASP A 219 -8.24 -11.06 -0.07
C ASP A 219 -8.99 -11.07 1.26
N GLN A 220 -8.27 -10.88 2.37
CA GLN A 220 -8.88 -10.95 3.70
C GLN A 220 -8.29 -9.96 4.69
N GLU A 221 -9.04 -9.69 5.75
CA GLU A 221 -8.55 -9.00 6.93
C GLU A 221 -7.61 -9.92 7.72
N ILE A 222 -6.55 -9.33 8.26
CA ILE A 222 -5.61 -10.00 9.16
C ILE A 222 -5.56 -9.29 10.52
N PRO A 223 -5.12 -9.98 11.59
CA PRO A 223 -5.02 -9.37 12.91
C PRO A 223 -4.14 -8.12 12.93
N VAL A 224 -4.59 -7.11 13.67
CA VAL A 224 -3.84 -5.88 13.98
C VAL A 224 -3.45 -5.93 15.45
N ILE A 225 -2.14 -5.86 15.72
CA ILE A 225 -1.58 -5.83 17.08
C ILE A 225 -0.95 -4.45 17.29
N LEU A 226 -1.56 -3.63 18.16
CA LEU A 226 -1.06 -2.28 18.45
C LEU A 226 -0.23 -2.18 19.74
N SER A 227 -0.25 -3.21 20.59
CA SER A 227 0.41 -3.25 21.90
C SER A 227 1.93 -3.15 21.80
#